data_AF-A0A820TFV6-F1
#
_entry.id   AF-A0A820TFV6-F1
#
_cell.length_a   1.000
_cell.length_b   1.000
_cell.length_c   1.000
_cell.angle_alpha   90.00
_cell.angle_beta   90.00
_cell.angle_gamma   90.00
#
_symmetry.space_group_name_H-M   'P 1'
#
loop_
_entity.id
_entity.type
_entity.pdbx_description
1 polymer ?
#
loop_
_entity_poly.entity_id
_entity_poly.type
_entity_poly.pdbx_seq_one_letter_code
_entity_poly.pdbx_strand_id
1 'polypeptide(L)'
;AIVINFIMMIPTGVIVAVTNMTLILAVPIEILSSFILPGNPIGFLTLRVYTQSCQYQIIHLLFSFKFAHYMKIPPRITFSMLLTSVIIATIVHYITAIYLLDNVPNICTHENPSWKCLLVETFYTSSIIWGAVGFIKTFGVGSMYALLLFGLLLGVVLPIISWVLWKKFPNIKWLALINFPIILATTINIPPAPAAAFTTWFLMGFIFNFILYRYAHEWWEKYAYVFSAAMSCGVAICGFVIFITLQSHGIEFPQWWGTGGPTRDGCPLEIANYSGFVLTNKEL
;
A
#
# COMPACT_ATOMS: atom_id res chain seq x y z
N ALA A 1 -21.24 4.47 3.73
CA ALA A 1 -20.03 3.92 4.38
C ALA A 1 -20.33 2.67 5.21
N ILE A 2 -21.09 2.74 6.31
CA ILE A 2 -21.28 1.60 7.25
C ILE A 2 -21.84 0.35 6.57
N VAL A 3 -22.92 0.48 5.79
CA VAL A 3 -23.53 -0.65 5.05
C VAL A 3 -22.56 -1.26 4.05
N ILE A 4 -21.81 -0.42 3.32
CA ILE A 4 -20.81 -0.86 2.34
C ILE A 4 -19.72 -1.67 3.04
N ASN A 5 -19.22 -1.20 4.19
CA ASN A 5 -18.24 -1.91 4.99
C ASN A 5 -18.76 -3.27 5.47
N PHE A 6 -19.99 -3.33 5.97
CA PHE A 6 -20.58 -4.58 6.46
C PHE A 6 -20.62 -5.67 5.37
N ILE A 7 -21.04 -5.30 4.16
CA ILE A 7 -21.10 -6.21 3.01
C ILE A 7 -19.69 -6.61 2.55
N MET A 8 -18.78 -5.65 2.41
CA MET A 8 -17.44 -5.89 1.88
C MET A 8 -16.47 -6.52 2.90
N MET A 9 -16.79 -6.48 4.20
CA MET A 9 -15.94 -7.05 5.25
C MET A 9 -15.85 -8.57 5.17
N ILE A 10 -16.96 -9.25 4.85
CA ILE A 10 -16.98 -10.72 4.77
C ILE A 10 -15.98 -11.24 3.72
N PRO A 11 -16.04 -10.82 2.44
CA PRO A 11 -15.10 -11.32 1.43
C PRO A 11 -13.66 -10.88 1.70
N THR A 12 -13.44 -9.63 2.15
CA THR A 12 -12.09 -9.17 2.49
C THR A 12 -11.49 -9.98 3.64
N GLY A 13 -12.22 -10.19 4.73
CA GLY A 13 -11.79 -10.98 5.87
C GLY A 13 -11.43 -12.42 5.50
N VAL A 14 -12.21 -13.07 4.64
CA VAL A 14 -11.92 -14.43 4.14
C VAL A 14 -10.63 -14.44 3.31
N ILE A 15 -10.44 -13.47 2.42
CA ILE A 15 -9.23 -13.38 1.60
C ILE A 15 -8.00 -13.17 2.48
N VAL A 16 -8.05 -12.25 3.44
CA VAL A 16 -6.93 -12.02 4.38
C VAL A 16 -6.67 -13.28 5.20
N ALA A 17 -7.69 -13.98 5.67
CA ALA A 17 -7.53 -15.18 6.47
C ALA A 17 -6.87 -16.35 5.70
N VAL A 18 -7.11 -16.46 4.40
CA VAL A 18 -6.55 -17.54 3.56
C VAL A 18 -5.18 -17.18 3.00
N THR A 19 -5.01 -15.95 2.52
CA THR A 19 -3.81 -15.52 1.79
C THR A 19 -2.78 -14.81 2.67
N ASN A 20 -3.17 -14.40 3.88
CA ASN A 20 -2.40 -13.53 4.76
C ASN A 20 -2.01 -12.18 4.12
N MET A 21 -2.70 -11.77 3.05
CA MET A 21 -2.50 -10.47 2.40
C MET A 21 -3.70 -9.57 2.63
N THR A 22 -3.43 -8.37 3.13
CA THR A 22 -4.44 -7.34 3.38
C THR A 22 -4.84 -6.66 2.09
N LEU A 23 -5.79 -7.26 1.38
CA LEU A 23 -6.42 -6.67 0.20
C LEU A 23 -7.52 -5.70 0.62
N ILE A 24 -7.18 -4.41 0.66
CA ILE A 24 -8.17 -3.34 0.85
C ILE A 24 -8.87 -3.14 -0.49
N LEU A 25 -10.14 -3.55 -0.58
CA LEU A 25 -10.99 -3.42 -1.79
C LEU A 25 -11.37 -1.96 -2.05
N ALA A 26 -10.38 -1.09 -2.30
CA ALA A 26 -10.57 0.32 -2.54
C ALA A 26 -11.35 0.58 -3.85
N VAL A 27 -11.00 -0.13 -4.93
CA VAL A 27 -11.54 0.12 -6.27
C VAL A 27 -13.08 -0.01 -6.35
N PRO A 28 -13.73 -1.07 -5.83
CA PRO A 28 -15.20 -1.13 -5.83
C PRO A 28 -15.87 0.05 -5.11
N ILE A 29 -15.27 0.52 -4.01
CA ILE A 29 -15.77 1.66 -3.24
C ILE A 29 -15.60 2.95 -4.06
N GLU A 30 -14.45 3.11 -4.72
CA GLU A 30 -14.14 4.27 -5.57
C GLU A 30 -15.11 4.35 -6.75
N ILE A 31 -15.34 3.23 -7.44
CA ILE A 31 -16.33 3.14 -8.52
C ILE A 31 -17.73 3.49 -8.01
N LEU A 32 -18.18 2.87 -6.92
CA LEU A 32 -19.50 3.13 -6.35
C LEU A 32 -19.66 4.59 -5.92
N SER A 33 -18.66 5.17 -5.26
CA SER A 33 -18.67 6.56 -4.83
C SER A 33 -18.71 7.55 -6.00
N SER A 34 -18.06 7.21 -7.12
CA SER A 34 -18.10 7.98 -8.36
C SER A 34 -19.52 8.07 -8.95
N PHE A 35 -20.33 7.01 -8.77
CA PHE A 35 -21.73 6.99 -9.22
C PHE A 35 -22.67 7.71 -8.25
N ILE A 36 -22.42 7.64 -6.94
CA ILE A 36 -23.28 8.26 -5.92
C ILE A 36 -23.07 9.78 -5.85
N LEU A 37 -21.82 10.25 -5.96
CA LEU A 37 -21.44 11.66 -5.77
C LEU A 37 -20.63 12.18 -6.97
N PRO A 38 -21.19 12.19 -8.18
CA PRO A 38 -20.46 12.66 -9.35
C PRO A 38 -20.14 14.15 -9.24
N GLY A 39 -18.88 14.53 -9.51
CA GLY A 39 -18.44 15.92 -9.49
C GLY A 39 -18.14 16.50 -8.11
N ASN A 40 -18.28 15.71 -7.03
CA ASN A 40 -17.97 16.15 -5.66
C ASN A 40 -16.74 15.41 -5.10
N PRO A 41 -15.51 15.96 -5.26
CA PRO A 41 -14.29 15.31 -4.79
C PRO A 41 -14.20 15.21 -3.26
N ILE A 42 -14.77 16.16 -2.51
CA ILE A 42 -14.77 16.14 -1.04
C ILE A 42 -15.70 15.02 -0.53
N GLY A 43 -16.86 14.88 -1.15
CA GLY A 43 -17.80 13.78 -0.86
C GLY A 43 -17.20 12.41 -1.16
N PHE A 44 -16.47 12.28 -2.26
CA PHE A 44 -15.70 11.08 -2.58
C PHE A 44 -14.63 10.77 -1.51
N LEU A 45 -13.81 11.76 -1.15
CA LEU A 45 -12.72 11.59 -0.18
C LEU A 45 -13.23 11.15 1.18
N THR A 46 -14.29 11.79 1.68
CA THR A 46 -14.89 11.41 2.97
C THR A 46 -15.40 9.98 2.95
N LEU A 47 -16.17 9.58 1.92
CA LEU A 47 -16.67 8.21 1.79
C LEU A 47 -15.53 7.18 1.70
N ARG A 48 -14.47 7.49 0.95
CA ARG A 48 -13.29 6.64 0.82
C ARG A 48 -12.58 6.45 2.15
N VAL A 49 -12.24 7.55 2.84
CA VAL A 49 -11.51 7.51 4.13
C VAL A 49 -12.30 6.75 5.18
N TYR A 50 -13.61 7.01 5.32
CA TYR A 50 -14.43 6.26 6.27
C TYR A 50 -14.49 4.78 5.95
N THR A 51 -14.59 4.41 4.67
CA THR A 51 -14.72 3.00 4.30
C THR A 51 -13.39 2.26 4.48
N GLN A 52 -12.29 2.79 3.96
CA GLN A 52 -10.97 2.18 4.09
C GLN A 52 -10.50 2.09 5.55
N SER A 53 -10.70 3.16 6.35
CA SER A 53 -10.30 3.17 7.76
C SER A 53 -11.09 2.15 8.57
N CYS A 54 -12.40 2.04 8.36
CA CYS A 54 -13.22 1.01 9.01
C CYS A 54 -12.75 -0.40 8.63
N GLN A 55 -12.47 -0.67 7.36
CA GLN A 55 -11.98 -1.98 6.93
C GLN A 55 -10.67 -2.35 7.63
N TYR A 56 -9.72 -1.43 7.64
CA TYR A 56 -8.43 -1.61 8.29
C TYR A 56 -8.59 -1.93 9.78
N GLN A 57 -9.34 -1.10 10.50
CA GLN A 57 -9.54 -1.27 11.94
C GLN A 57 -10.24 -2.59 12.29
N ILE A 58 -11.22 -3.02 11.51
CA ILE A 58 -11.93 -4.29 11.76
C ILE A 58 -10.98 -5.49 11.57
N ILE A 59 -10.16 -5.51 10.52
CA ILE A 59 -9.20 -6.61 10.28
C ILE A 59 -8.16 -6.66 11.40
N HIS A 60 -7.62 -5.51 11.82
CA HIS A 60 -6.67 -5.44 12.92
C HIS A 60 -7.26 -5.82 14.28
N LEU A 61 -8.52 -5.47 14.52
CA LEU A 61 -9.28 -5.88 15.70
C LEU A 61 -9.46 -7.41 15.72
N LEU A 62 -9.83 -8.02 14.60
CA LEU A 62 -9.96 -9.48 14.47
C LEU A 62 -8.63 -10.20 14.71
N PHE A 63 -7.53 -9.69 14.13
CA PHE A 63 -6.18 -10.22 14.35
C PHE A 63 -5.82 -10.19 15.85
N SER A 64 -6.07 -9.05 16.50
CA SER A 64 -5.75 -8.85 17.91
C SER A 64 -6.60 -9.73 18.83
N PHE A 65 -7.89 -9.93 18.53
CA PHE A 65 -8.73 -10.86 19.29
C PHE A 65 -8.28 -12.30 19.14
N LYS A 66 -7.90 -12.72 17.92
CA LYS A 66 -7.38 -14.07 17.69
C LYS A 66 -6.06 -14.29 18.45
N PHE A 67 -5.18 -13.30 18.42
CA PHE A 67 -3.93 -13.33 19.21
C PHE A 67 -4.21 -13.40 20.73
N ALA A 68 -5.11 -12.55 21.24
CA ALA A 68 -5.49 -12.55 22.64
C ALA A 68 -6.11 -13.88 23.08
N HIS A 69 -6.90 -14.52 22.20
CA HIS A 69 -7.45 -15.84 22.45
C HIS A 69 -6.35 -16.89 22.61
N TYR A 70 -5.31 -16.88 21.75
CA TYR A 70 -4.15 -17.77 21.90
C TYR A 70 -3.38 -17.53 23.20
N MET A 71 -3.28 -16.27 23.63
CA MET A 71 -2.61 -15.87 24.87
C MET A 71 -3.50 -16.00 26.12
N LYS A 72 -4.75 -16.50 25.97
CA LYS A 72 -5.75 -16.65 27.05
C LYS A 72 -6.10 -15.33 27.77
N ILE A 73 -6.03 -14.21 27.07
CA ILE A 73 -6.42 -12.89 27.58
C ILE A 73 -7.93 -12.70 27.38
N PRO A 74 -8.69 -12.24 28.40
CA PRO A 74 -10.13 -12.06 28.26
C PRO A 74 -10.48 -10.93 27.26
N PRO A 75 -11.52 -11.10 26.44
CA PRO A 75 -11.81 -10.22 25.30
C PRO A 75 -12.15 -8.77 25.71
N ARG A 76 -12.71 -8.57 26.91
CA ARG A 76 -13.03 -7.22 27.41
C ARG A 76 -11.77 -6.38 27.62
N ILE A 77 -10.72 -6.99 28.17
CA ILE A 77 -9.43 -6.31 28.41
C ILE A 77 -8.77 -5.98 27.07
N THR A 78 -8.77 -6.94 26.13
CA THR A 78 -8.25 -6.74 24.78
C THR A 78 -8.97 -5.59 24.09
N PHE A 79 -10.31 -5.54 24.13
CA PHE A 79 -11.07 -4.45 23.52
C PHE A 79 -10.75 -3.09 24.14
N SER A 80 -10.73 -2.98 25.48
CA SER A 80 -10.39 -1.74 26.16
C SER A 80 -8.97 -1.27 25.83
N MET A 81 -8.00 -2.18 25.77
CA MET A 81 -6.61 -1.86 25.42
C MET A 81 -6.49 -1.35 23.97
N LEU A 82 -7.21 -1.98 23.03
CA LEU A 82 -7.20 -1.51 21.64
C LEU A 82 -7.86 -0.12 21.53
N LEU A 83 -8.98 0.09 22.21
CA LEU A 83 -9.68 1.37 22.19
C LEU A 83 -8.80 2.51 22.72
N THR A 84 -8.15 2.30 23.88
CA THR A 84 -7.24 3.31 24.46
C THR A 84 -6.04 3.57 23.56
N SER A 85 -5.47 2.52 22.95
CA SER A 85 -4.34 2.65 22.02
C SER A 85 -4.71 3.47 20.78
N VAL A 86 -5.88 3.24 20.20
CA VAL A 86 -6.36 3.99 19.03
C VAL A 86 -6.57 5.46 19.38
N ILE A 87 -7.16 5.78 20.54
CA ILE A 87 -7.36 7.16 20.98
C ILE A 87 -6.02 7.89 21.16
N ILE A 88 -5.05 7.24 21.79
CA ILE A 88 -3.72 7.83 21.98
C ILE A 88 -3.03 8.04 20.62
N ALA A 89 -3.07 7.04 19.75
CA ALA A 89 -2.44 7.11 18.42
C ALA A 89 -3.06 8.20 17.55
N THR A 90 -4.39 8.38 17.56
CA THR A 90 -5.05 9.43 16.76
C THR A 90 -4.69 10.82 17.26
N ILE A 91 -4.62 11.04 18.57
CA ILE A 91 -4.19 12.32 19.15
C ILE A 91 -2.75 12.64 18.75
N VAL A 92 -1.83 11.69 18.91
CA VAL A 92 -0.41 11.88 18.56
C VAL A 92 -0.25 12.15 17.06
N HIS A 93 -0.92 11.38 16.19
CA HIS A 93 -0.88 11.61 14.74
C HIS A 93 -1.45 12.97 14.35
N TYR A 94 -2.52 13.43 15.00
CA TYR A 94 -3.11 14.74 14.72
C TYR A 94 -2.17 15.88 15.13
N ILE A 95 -1.61 15.83 16.34
CA ILE A 95 -0.68 16.85 16.83
C ILE A 95 0.58 16.91 15.95
N THR A 96 1.14 15.75 15.60
CA THR A 96 2.34 15.69 14.74
C THR A 96 2.05 16.20 13.33
N ALA A 97 0.87 15.91 12.76
CA ALA A 97 0.49 16.44 11.46
C ALA A 97 0.40 17.97 11.46
N ILE A 98 -0.26 18.57 12.45
CA ILE A 98 -0.34 20.04 12.57
C ILE A 98 1.04 20.65 12.78
N TYR A 99 1.83 20.08 13.70
CA TYR A 99 3.17 20.54 13.97
C TYR A 99 4.05 20.57 12.71
N LEU A 100 3.98 19.53 11.88
CA LEU A 100 4.73 19.47 10.63
C LEU A 100 4.23 20.51 9.60
N LEU A 101 2.93 20.72 9.49
CA LEU A 101 2.35 21.70 8.58
C LEU A 101 2.72 23.14 8.97
N ASP A 102 2.80 23.45 10.27
CA ASP A 102 3.08 24.82 10.75
C ASP A 102 4.57 25.16 10.78
N ASN A 103 5.45 24.18 11.05
CA ASN A 103 6.88 24.43 11.26
C ASN A 103 7.76 24.12 10.05
N VAL A 104 7.31 23.28 9.12
CA VAL A 104 8.08 22.96 7.91
C VAL A 104 7.57 23.83 6.77
N PRO A 105 8.34 24.87 6.34
CA PRO A 105 7.92 25.70 5.21
C PRO A 105 7.84 24.83 3.96
N ASN A 106 6.90 25.09 3.06
CA ASN A 106 6.78 24.43 1.76
C ASN A 106 6.71 22.87 1.84
N ILE A 107 6.04 22.33 2.85
CA ILE A 107 5.80 20.88 2.95
C ILE A 107 4.92 20.38 1.80
N CYS A 108 5.19 19.18 1.29
CA CYS A 108 4.47 18.58 0.17
C CYS A 108 4.53 19.35 -1.17
N THR A 109 5.38 20.36 -1.32
CA THR A 109 5.61 21.05 -2.60
C THR A 109 6.83 20.49 -3.33
N HIS A 110 6.93 20.74 -4.64
CA HIS A 110 8.08 20.30 -5.44
C HIS A 110 9.40 21.00 -5.05
N GLU A 111 9.32 22.14 -4.36
CA GLU A 111 10.47 22.96 -3.95
C GLU A 111 11.28 22.33 -2.81
N ASN A 112 10.66 21.47 -2.00
CA ASN A 112 11.32 20.78 -0.89
C ASN A 112 11.47 19.28 -1.17
N PRO A 113 12.61 18.84 -1.72
CA PRO A 113 12.82 17.43 -2.05
C PRO A 113 12.84 16.52 -0.83
N SER A 114 13.18 17.05 0.36
CA SER A 114 13.25 16.32 1.61
C SER A 114 11.87 15.95 2.18
N TRP A 115 10.83 16.77 1.91
CA TRP A 115 9.50 16.66 2.53
C TRP A 115 8.39 16.45 1.50
N LYS A 116 8.55 15.44 0.63
CA LYS A 116 7.54 15.05 -0.36
C LYS A 116 6.44 14.17 0.24
N CYS A 117 5.19 14.40 -0.15
CA CYS A 117 4.01 13.72 0.38
C CYS A 117 3.34 12.81 -0.66
N LEU A 118 4.06 11.77 -1.11
CA LEU A 118 3.62 10.90 -2.20
C LEU A 118 2.26 10.22 -1.93
N LEU A 119 2.04 9.82 -0.67
CA LEU A 119 0.76 9.22 -0.28
C LEU A 119 -0.38 10.24 -0.46
N VAL A 120 -0.21 11.46 0.05
CA VAL A 120 -1.23 12.53 -0.01
C VAL A 120 -1.53 12.91 -1.46
N GLU A 121 -0.51 13.01 -2.29
CA GLU A 121 -0.65 13.29 -3.73
C GLU A 121 -1.43 12.19 -4.46
N THR A 122 -1.13 10.91 -4.16
CA THR A 122 -1.89 9.78 -4.72
C THR A 122 -3.36 9.81 -4.27
N PHE A 123 -3.63 10.16 -3.01
CA PHE A 123 -4.99 10.36 -2.49
C PHE A 123 -5.70 11.51 -3.20
N TYR A 124 -5.00 12.61 -3.44
CA TYR A 124 -5.51 13.79 -4.14
C TYR A 124 -5.83 13.49 -5.61
N THR A 125 -4.91 12.91 -6.35
CA THR A 125 -5.10 12.52 -7.76
C THR A 125 -6.27 11.54 -7.92
N SER A 126 -6.40 10.58 -7.00
CA SER A 126 -7.53 9.65 -6.98
C SER A 126 -8.87 10.37 -6.78
N SER A 127 -8.91 11.44 -5.97
CA SER A 127 -10.12 12.27 -5.79
C SER A 127 -10.52 13.04 -7.04
N ILE A 128 -9.56 13.42 -7.88
CA ILE A 128 -9.83 14.08 -9.15
C ILE A 128 -10.41 13.06 -10.14
N ILE A 129 -9.76 11.91 -10.30
CA ILE A 129 -10.16 10.87 -11.26
C ILE A 129 -11.55 10.33 -10.93
N TRP A 130 -11.76 9.88 -9.69
CA TRP A 130 -13.00 9.20 -9.30
C TRP A 130 -14.07 10.15 -8.75
N GLY A 131 -13.67 11.22 -8.06
CA GLY A 131 -14.62 12.17 -7.45
C GLY A 131 -15.04 13.30 -8.40
N ALA A 132 -14.08 14.06 -8.92
CA ALA A 132 -14.37 15.25 -9.72
C ALA A 132 -14.77 14.92 -11.17
N VAL A 133 -14.01 14.07 -11.86
CA VAL A 133 -14.30 13.69 -13.26
C VAL A 133 -15.34 12.56 -13.30
N GLY A 134 -15.19 11.57 -12.42
CA GLY A 134 -16.08 10.43 -12.28
C GLY A 134 -15.77 9.28 -13.25
N PHE A 135 -16.23 8.08 -12.89
CA PHE A 135 -15.98 6.83 -13.60
C PHE A 135 -16.37 6.88 -15.08
N ILE A 136 -17.57 7.37 -15.40
CA ILE A 136 -18.10 7.33 -16.78
C ILE A 136 -17.28 8.19 -17.73
N LYS A 137 -16.81 9.36 -17.27
CA LYS A 137 -16.04 10.27 -18.11
C LYS A 137 -14.58 9.83 -18.27
N THR A 138 -14.03 9.17 -17.26
CA THR A 138 -12.65 8.66 -17.28
C THR A 138 -12.52 7.35 -18.05
N PHE A 139 -13.42 6.40 -17.81
CA PHE A 139 -13.32 5.03 -18.33
C PHE A 139 -14.46 4.62 -19.27
N GLY A 140 -15.48 5.45 -19.48
CA GLY A 140 -16.61 5.11 -20.35
C GLY A 140 -16.26 4.95 -21.83
N VAL A 141 -17.22 4.44 -22.62
CA VAL A 141 -17.05 4.25 -24.06
C VAL A 141 -16.78 5.59 -24.74
N GLY A 142 -15.66 5.68 -25.47
CA GLY A 142 -15.21 6.93 -26.12
C GLY A 142 -14.26 7.80 -25.28
N SER A 143 -13.93 7.41 -24.06
CA SER A 143 -12.89 8.07 -23.25
C SER A 143 -11.48 7.60 -23.60
N MET A 144 -10.47 8.42 -23.27
CA MET A 144 -9.05 8.10 -23.50
C MET A 144 -8.60 6.84 -22.74
N TYR A 145 -9.21 6.54 -21.59
CA TYR A 145 -8.83 5.42 -20.72
C TYR A 145 -9.80 4.24 -20.79
N ALA A 146 -10.70 4.18 -21.77
CA ALA A 146 -11.66 3.09 -21.94
C ALA A 146 -10.99 1.70 -21.99
N LEU A 147 -9.77 1.62 -22.55
CA LEU A 147 -9.02 0.37 -22.66
C LEU A 147 -8.66 -0.23 -21.29
N LEU A 148 -8.49 0.58 -20.24
CA LEU A 148 -8.15 0.08 -18.91
C LEU A 148 -9.27 -0.76 -18.28
N LEU A 149 -10.52 -0.61 -18.70
CA LEU A 149 -11.62 -1.47 -18.25
C LEU A 149 -11.44 -2.93 -18.66
N PHE A 150 -10.74 -3.21 -19.78
CA PHE A 150 -10.40 -4.58 -20.16
C PHE A 150 -9.45 -5.24 -19.15
N GLY A 151 -8.75 -4.47 -18.31
CA GLY A 151 -7.99 -4.98 -17.18
C GLY A 151 -8.85 -5.74 -16.17
N LEU A 152 -10.12 -5.33 -15.97
CA LEU A 152 -11.05 -6.05 -15.09
C LEU A 152 -11.39 -7.43 -15.66
N LEU A 153 -11.61 -7.52 -16.98
CA LEU A 153 -11.85 -8.79 -17.67
C LEU A 153 -10.61 -9.69 -17.58
N LEU A 154 -9.43 -9.12 -17.80
CA LEU A 154 -8.16 -9.84 -17.66
C LEU A 154 -7.97 -10.38 -16.22
N GLY A 155 -8.38 -9.62 -15.20
CA GLY A 155 -8.39 -10.06 -13.80
C GLY A 155 -9.30 -11.25 -13.52
N VAL A 156 -10.42 -11.40 -14.24
CA VAL A 156 -11.31 -12.57 -14.14
C VAL A 156 -10.79 -13.74 -14.96
N VAL A 157 -10.27 -13.46 -16.16
CA VAL A 157 -9.83 -14.47 -17.11
C VAL A 157 -8.56 -15.20 -16.64
N LEU A 158 -7.59 -14.48 -16.06
CA LEU A 158 -6.31 -15.08 -15.64
C LEU A 158 -6.47 -16.20 -14.59
N PRO A 159 -7.21 -16.02 -13.48
CA PRO A 159 -7.47 -17.11 -12.52
C PRO A 159 -8.19 -18.31 -13.14
N ILE A 160 -9.16 -18.07 -14.03
CA ILE A 160 -9.89 -19.14 -14.72
C ILE A 160 -8.94 -19.94 -15.62
N ILE A 161 -8.07 -19.26 -16.36
CA ILE A 161 -7.05 -19.91 -17.20
C ILE A 161 -6.13 -20.78 -16.34
N SER A 162 -5.62 -20.27 -15.20
CA SER A 162 -4.79 -21.10 -14.31
C SER A 162 -5.52 -22.33 -13.79
N TRP A 163 -6.80 -22.19 -13.44
CA TRP A 163 -7.61 -23.30 -12.92
C TRP A 163 -7.83 -24.38 -14.00
N VAL A 164 -8.15 -23.98 -15.23
CA VAL A 164 -8.30 -24.91 -16.37
C VAL A 164 -6.98 -25.61 -16.69
N LEU A 165 -5.86 -24.87 -16.71
CA LEU A 165 -4.54 -25.43 -17.00
C LEU A 165 -4.11 -26.47 -15.95
N TRP A 166 -4.31 -26.18 -14.67
CA TRP A 166 -4.02 -27.14 -13.60
C TRP A 166 -4.88 -28.40 -13.71
N LYS A 167 -6.17 -28.27 -14.05
CA LYS A 167 -7.08 -29.42 -14.23
C LYS A 167 -6.73 -30.27 -15.46
N LYS A 168 -6.25 -29.64 -16.54
CA LYS A 168 -5.89 -30.34 -17.79
C LYS A 168 -4.52 -31.00 -17.74
N PHE A 169 -3.57 -30.45 -16.98
CA PHE A 169 -2.20 -30.97 -16.87
C PHE A 169 -1.86 -31.35 -15.42
N PRO A 170 -2.48 -32.39 -14.84
CA PRO A 170 -2.23 -32.79 -13.45
C PRO A 170 -0.79 -33.26 -13.20
N ASN A 171 -0.05 -33.64 -14.24
CA ASN A 171 1.34 -34.07 -14.14
C ASN A 171 2.31 -32.92 -13.79
N ILE A 172 1.90 -31.66 -13.99
CA ILE A 172 2.75 -30.48 -13.80
C ILE A 172 2.43 -29.81 -12.46
N LYS A 173 3.15 -30.22 -11.40
CA LYS A 173 2.89 -29.76 -10.02
C LYS A 173 3.09 -28.26 -9.80
N TRP A 174 3.93 -27.58 -10.59
CA TRP A 174 4.17 -26.15 -10.42
C TRP A 174 3.03 -25.26 -10.93
N LEU A 175 2.18 -25.75 -11.84
CA LEU A 175 0.98 -25.02 -12.27
C LEU A 175 -0.02 -24.82 -11.13
N ALA A 176 -0.04 -25.73 -10.16
CA ALA A 176 -0.88 -25.61 -8.97
C ALA A 176 -0.40 -24.50 -8.00
N LEU A 177 0.86 -24.06 -8.11
CA LEU A 177 1.45 -23.05 -7.23
C LEU A 177 1.25 -21.62 -7.75
N ILE A 178 0.85 -21.45 -9.02
CA ILE A 178 0.66 -20.14 -9.62
C ILE A 178 -0.69 -19.57 -9.18
N ASN A 179 -0.64 -18.54 -8.34
CA ASN A 179 -1.80 -17.80 -7.88
C ASN A 179 -1.85 -16.41 -8.53
N PHE A 180 -2.54 -16.28 -9.66
CA PHE A 180 -2.71 -14.99 -10.33
C PHE A 180 -3.30 -13.87 -9.46
N PRO A 181 -4.30 -14.11 -8.58
CA PRO A 181 -4.80 -13.06 -7.71
C PRO A 181 -3.73 -12.46 -6.79
N ILE A 182 -2.80 -13.30 -6.31
CA ILE A 182 -1.68 -12.88 -5.46
C ILE A 182 -0.69 -12.06 -6.27
N ILE A 183 -0.35 -12.52 -7.49
CA ILE A 183 0.56 -11.81 -8.38
C ILE A 183 0.01 -10.43 -8.74
N LEU A 184 -1.27 -10.35 -9.11
CA LEU A 184 -1.93 -9.09 -9.45
C LEU A 184 -2.14 -8.19 -8.22
N ALA A 185 -2.30 -8.75 -7.02
CA ALA A 185 -2.41 -7.98 -5.79
C ALA A 185 -1.15 -7.15 -5.48
N THR A 186 0.03 -7.62 -5.90
CA THR A 186 1.28 -6.92 -5.62
C THR A 186 1.35 -5.54 -6.26
N THR A 187 0.66 -5.32 -7.39
CA THR A 187 0.71 -4.06 -8.14
C THR A 187 -0.08 -2.92 -7.49
N ILE A 188 -0.85 -3.21 -6.44
CA ILE A 188 -1.67 -2.21 -5.74
C ILE A 188 -0.81 -1.10 -5.12
N ASN A 189 0.42 -1.41 -4.71
CA ASN A 189 1.32 -0.43 -4.09
C ASN A 189 2.19 0.33 -5.09
N ILE A 190 2.04 0.13 -6.41
CA ILE A 190 2.88 0.78 -7.42
C ILE A 190 2.81 2.31 -7.29
N PRO A 191 1.63 2.92 -7.04
CA PRO A 191 1.55 4.24 -6.43
C PRO A 191 1.24 4.07 -4.93
N PRO A 192 2.03 4.63 -3.99
CA PRO A 192 3.12 5.59 -4.15
C PRO A 192 4.54 4.98 -4.24
N ALA A 193 4.72 3.66 -4.16
CA ALA A 193 6.05 3.08 -4.00
C ALA A 193 6.89 3.16 -5.30
N PRO A 194 8.16 3.57 -5.23
CA PRO A 194 9.00 3.64 -6.43
C PRO A 194 9.19 2.27 -7.07
N ALA A 195 9.40 2.23 -8.38
CA ALA A 195 9.61 0.98 -9.12
C ALA A 195 10.82 0.18 -8.59
N ALA A 196 11.85 0.88 -8.09
CA ALA A 196 13.01 0.26 -7.45
C ALA A 196 12.63 -0.58 -6.23
N ALA A 197 11.61 -0.17 -5.46
CA ALA A 197 11.14 -0.92 -4.30
C ALA A 197 10.61 -2.31 -4.69
N PHE A 198 9.96 -2.46 -5.84
CA PHE A 198 9.45 -3.76 -6.28
C PHE A 198 10.56 -4.76 -6.60
N THR A 199 11.61 -4.31 -7.27
CA THR A 199 12.75 -5.17 -7.61
C THR A 199 13.48 -5.64 -6.35
N THR A 200 13.65 -4.75 -5.37
CA THR A 200 14.28 -5.08 -4.08
C THR A 200 13.40 -5.98 -3.23
N TRP A 201 12.08 -5.75 -3.17
CA TRP A 201 11.14 -6.66 -2.51
C TRP A 201 11.13 -8.05 -3.13
N PHE A 202 11.16 -8.14 -4.47
CA PHE A 202 11.24 -9.41 -5.17
C PHE A 202 12.56 -10.13 -4.87
N LEU A 203 13.69 -9.42 -4.94
CA LEU A 203 15.00 -9.99 -4.64
C LEU A 203 15.07 -10.50 -3.19
N MET A 204 14.62 -9.69 -2.23
CA MET A 204 14.60 -10.07 -0.82
C MET A 204 13.66 -11.24 -0.56
N GLY A 205 12.49 -11.23 -1.21
CA GLY A 205 11.55 -12.34 -1.19
C GLY A 205 12.15 -13.64 -1.74
N PHE A 206 12.91 -13.57 -2.83
CA PHE A 206 13.63 -14.71 -3.41
C PHE A 206 14.75 -15.21 -2.49
N ILE A 207 15.56 -14.32 -1.93
CA ILE A 207 16.64 -14.69 -1.01
C ILE A 207 16.07 -15.42 0.22
N PHE A 208 15.04 -14.86 0.86
CA PHE A 208 14.49 -15.44 2.09
C PHE A 208 13.61 -16.66 1.84
N ASN A 209 12.73 -16.64 0.83
CA ASN A 209 11.74 -17.70 0.62
C ASN A 209 12.20 -18.80 -0.34
N PHE A 210 13.20 -18.56 -1.19
CA PHE A 210 13.73 -19.59 -2.10
C PHE A 210 15.12 -20.08 -1.68
N ILE A 211 16.09 -19.17 -1.49
CA ILE A 211 17.47 -19.55 -1.18
C ILE A 211 17.57 -20.05 0.26
N LEU A 212 17.25 -19.20 1.24
CA LEU A 212 17.35 -19.54 2.66
C LEU A 212 16.44 -20.71 3.03
N TYR A 213 15.22 -20.75 2.49
CA TYR A 213 14.31 -21.87 2.70
C TYR A 213 14.88 -23.21 2.22
N ARG A 214 15.61 -23.24 1.09
CA ARG A 214 16.15 -24.47 0.48
C ARG A 214 17.51 -24.90 1.04
N TYR A 215 18.39 -23.95 1.35
CA TYR A 215 19.77 -24.24 1.77
C TYR A 215 19.98 -24.15 3.30
N ALA A 216 19.13 -23.42 4.02
CA ALA A 216 19.28 -23.18 5.46
C ALA A 216 17.90 -23.24 6.18
N HIS A 217 17.18 -24.34 5.97
CA HIS A 217 15.79 -24.50 6.44
C HIS A 217 15.66 -24.35 7.97
N GLU A 218 16.57 -24.93 8.75
CA GLU A 218 16.57 -24.86 10.22
C GLU A 218 16.69 -23.42 10.73
N TRP A 219 17.50 -22.59 10.06
CA TRP A 219 17.62 -21.18 10.41
C TRP A 219 16.34 -20.41 10.04
N TRP A 220 15.79 -20.69 8.86
CA TRP A 220 14.60 -20.01 8.36
C TRP A 220 13.39 -20.23 9.27
N GLU A 221 13.12 -21.48 9.68
CA GLU A 221 11.99 -21.81 10.55
C GLU A 221 12.06 -21.08 11.90
N LYS A 222 13.26 -20.99 12.48
CA LYS A 222 13.46 -20.43 13.82
C LYS A 222 13.58 -18.91 13.84
N TYR A 223 14.20 -18.30 12.83
CA TYR A 223 14.63 -16.90 12.89
C TYR A 223 14.04 -15.98 11.82
N ALA A 224 13.46 -16.49 10.72
CA ALA A 224 13.04 -15.62 9.61
C ALA A 224 12.01 -14.56 10.04
N TYR A 225 10.99 -14.95 10.82
CA TYR A 225 9.98 -14.02 11.31
C TYR A 225 10.53 -13.02 12.34
N VAL A 226 11.43 -13.46 13.22
CA VAL A 226 12.08 -12.59 14.21
C VAL A 226 13.00 -11.58 13.50
N PHE A 227 13.73 -12.02 12.48
CA PHE A 227 14.58 -11.16 11.67
C PHE A 227 13.75 -10.11 10.89
N SER A 228 12.62 -10.51 10.30
CA SER A 228 11.69 -9.59 9.64
C SER A 228 11.17 -8.51 10.61
N ALA A 229 10.79 -8.91 11.83
CA ALA A 229 10.38 -7.98 12.88
C ALA A 229 11.54 -7.04 13.29
N ALA A 230 12.74 -7.58 13.47
CA ALA A 230 13.94 -6.81 13.82
C ALA A 230 14.30 -5.78 12.75
N MET A 231 14.23 -6.13 11.46
CA MET A 231 14.46 -5.21 10.35
C MET A 231 13.44 -4.07 10.35
N SER A 232 12.16 -4.37 10.60
CA SER A 232 11.09 -3.38 10.67
C SER A 232 11.30 -2.39 11.82
N CYS A 233 11.65 -2.89 13.01
CA CYS A 233 12.01 -2.04 14.15
C CYS A 233 13.30 -1.25 13.90
N GLY A 234 14.31 -1.87 13.27
CA GLY A 234 15.57 -1.24 12.93
C GLY A 234 15.40 -0.04 12.02
N VAL A 235 14.60 -0.16 10.95
CA VAL A 235 14.29 0.95 10.04
C VAL A 235 13.61 2.10 10.79
N ALA A 236 12.66 1.81 11.69
CA ALA A 236 11.97 2.84 12.47
C ALA A 236 12.95 3.59 13.41
N ILE A 237 13.81 2.87 14.12
CA ILE A 237 14.82 3.46 15.02
C ILE A 237 15.84 4.27 14.22
N CYS A 238 16.37 3.73 13.13
CA CYS A 238 17.29 4.44 12.26
C CYS A 238 16.66 5.71 11.69
N GLY A 239 15.41 5.64 11.22
CA GLY A 239 14.67 6.80 10.72
C GLY A 239 14.51 7.89 11.77
N PHE A 240 14.18 7.52 13.01
CA PHE A 240 14.10 8.45 14.13
C PHE A 240 15.44 9.12 14.45
N VAL A 241 16.53 8.35 14.48
CA VAL A 241 17.88 8.89 14.71
C VAL A 241 18.29 9.83 13.58
N ILE A 242 18.07 9.45 12.32
CA ILE A 242 18.34 10.29 11.14
C ILE A 242 17.54 11.59 11.20
N PHE A 243 16.26 11.52 11.60
CA PHE A 243 15.41 12.70 11.72
C PHE A 243 15.97 13.70 12.75
N ILE A 244 16.33 13.24 13.95
CA ILE A 244 16.85 14.11 15.04
C ILE A 244 18.26 14.64 14.73
N THR A 245 19.10 13.83 14.11
CA THR A 245 20.50 14.21 13.89
C THR A 245 20.69 15.10 12.67
N LEU A 246 19.94 14.84 11.59
CA LEU A 246 20.15 15.50 10.30
C LEU A 246 18.96 16.39 9.93
N GLN A 247 17.76 15.81 9.79
CA GLN A 247 16.61 16.51 9.21
C GLN A 247 16.12 17.68 10.09
N SER A 248 16.14 17.55 11.41
CA SER A 248 15.75 18.63 12.33
C SER A 248 16.75 19.79 12.36
N HIS A 249 18.00 19.54 11.96
CA HIS A 249 19.07 20.55 11.90
C HIS A 249 19.26 21.11 10.48
N GLY A 250 18.40 20.73 9.52
CA GLY A 250 18.49 21.18 8.13
C GLY A 250 19.73 20.66 7.39
N ILE A 251 20.37 19.60 7.86
CA ILE A 251 21.56 19.02 7.22
C ILE A 251 21.10 18.06 6.14
N GLU A 252 21.38 18.40 4.88
CA GLU A 252 21.12 17.53 3.75
C GLU A 252 22.12 16.37 3.70
N PHE A 253 21.63 15.17 3.36
CA PHE A 253 22.49 14.00 3.23
C PHE A 253 23.43 14.17 2.01
N PRO A 254 24.72 13.80 2.09
CA PRO A 254 25.62 13.91 0.95
C PRO A 254 25.09 13.11 -0.24
N GLN A 255 25.19 13.70 -1.43
CA GLN A 255 24.80 13.05 -2.67
C GLN A 255 25.83 11.97 -3.04
N TRP A 256 25.42 10.71 -3.09
CA TRP A 256 26.25 9.59 -3.53
C TRP A 256 25.43 8.58 -4.33
N TRP A 257 26.09 7.57 -4.91
CA TRP A 257 25.46 6.61 -5.82
C TRP A 257 24.24 5.86 -5.23
N GLY A 258 24.18 5.66 -3.91
CA GLY A 258 23.05 5.00 -3.23
C GLY A 258 21.96 5.93 -2.70
N THR A 259 22.11 7.26 -2.83
CA THR A 259 21.02 8.23 -2.62
C THR A 259 20.32 8.61 -3.93
N GLY A 260 20.77 8.04 -5.05
CA GLY A 260 20.22 8.23 -6.39
C GLY A 260 20.78 9.46 -7.15
N GLY A 261 21.67 10.24 -6.53
CA GLY A 261 22.18 11.47 -7.14
C GLY A 261 21.04 12.49 -7.37
N PRO A 262 20.96 13.17 -8.53
CA PRO A 262 19.90 14.17 -8.78
C PRO A 262 18.47 13.58 -8.83
N THR A 263 18.30 12.25 -8.91
CA THR A 263 17.01 11.56 -8.80
C THR A 263 17.01 10.60 -7.61
N ARG A 264 15.86 10.18 -7.07
CA ARG A 264 15.82 9.38 -5.82
C ARG A 264 16.18 7.91 -6.04
N ASP A 265 15.87 7.39 -7.22
CA ASP A 265 16.08 5.99 -7.60
C ASP A 265 17.33 5.80 -8.48
N GLY A 266 18.10 6.87 -8.76
CA GLY A 266 19.15 6.83 -9.79
C GLY A 266 18.62 6.62 -11.21
N CYS A 267 17.30 6.73 -11.39
CA CYS A 267 16.61 6.61 -12.66
C CYS A 267 16.21 8.02 -13.17
N PRO A 268 16.72 8.47 -14.33
CA PRO A 268 16.37 9.78 -14.89
C PRO A 268 14.87 9.96 -15.17
N LEU A 269 14.15 8.84 -15.37
CA LEU A 269 12.73 8.82 -15.73
C LEU A 269 11.79 8.71 -14.52
N GLU A 270 12.30 8.64 -13.29
CA GLU A 270 11.48 8.55 -12.08
C GLU A 270 10.48 9.73 -12.01
N ILE A 271 10.95 10.94 -12.34
CA ILE A 271 10.16 12.18 -12.28
C ILE A 271 9.02 12.18 -13.32
N ALA A 272 9.17 11.43 -14.43
CA ALA A 272 8.17 11.33 -15.48
C ALA A 272 6.92 10.54 -15.05
N ASN A 273 7.08 9.53 -14.17
CA ASN A 273 5.96 8.75 -13.65
C ASN A 273 5.05 9.57 -12.71
N TYR A 274 5.58 10.60 -12.06
CA TYR A 274 4.86 11.39 -11.06
C TYR A 274 4.34 12.73 -11.62
N SER A 275 5.12 13.42 -12.45
CA SER A 275 4.76 14.74 -12.97
C SER A 275 4.11 14.73 -14.35
N GLY A 276 4.19 13.60 -15.08
CA GLY A 276 3.82 13.55 -16.50
C GLY A 276 4.78 14.32 -17.43
N PHE A 277 5.85 14.92 -16.88
CA PHE A 277 6.89 15.61 -17.64
C PHE A 277 8.17 14.75 -17.66
N VAL A 278 8.63 14.42 -18.86
CA VAL A 278 9.95 13.82 -19.08
C VAL A 278 10.97 14.96 -19.07
N LEU A 279 11.76 15.07 -18.02
CA LEU A 279 12.95 15.94 -18.05
C LEU A 279 13.86 15.41 -19.16
N THR A 280 14.02 16.20 -20.22
CA THR A 280 14.97 15.90 -21.28
C THR A 280 16.38 16.24 -20.79
N ASN A 281 17.41 15.56 -21.30
CA ASN A 281 18.84 15.68 -20.92
C ASN A 281 19.45 17.12 -20.90
N LYS A 282 18.67 18.17 -21.14
CA LYS A 282 19.08 19.57 -20.99
C LYS A 282 18.77 20.18 -19.63
N GLU A 283 18.02 19.48 -18.77
CA GLU A 283 17.62 19.96 -17.42
C GLU A 283 18.12 19.04 -16.28
N LEU A 284 19.02 18.11 -16.60
CA LEU A 284 19.81 17.29 -15.67
C LEU A 284 21.24 17.83 -15.62
#